data_AF-A0A8H6VG83-F1
#
_entry.id   AF-A0A8H6VG83-F1
#
_cell.length_a   1.000
_cell.length_b   1.000
_cell.length_c   1.000
_cell.angle_alpha   90.00
_cell.angle_beta   90.00
_cell.angle_gamma   90.00
#
_symmetry.space_group_name_H-M   'P 1'
#
loop_
_entity.id
_entity.type
_entity.pdbx_description
1 polymer ?
#
loop_
_entity_poly.entity_id
_entity_poly.type
_entity_poly.pdbx_seq_one_letter_code
_entity_poly.pdbx_strand_id
1 'polypeptide(L)'
;MGSRGKLAPEVNRALFVKNLSYNVTTEELFDLFGKFGPIRQIRQGIAANTKGTAFVVYEDVMDAKGACDKLNGFNFQNRYLVVLYHQPEKMAKSQADLAERQENLERLKREHGIQ
;
A
#
# COMPACT_ATOMS: atom_id res chain seq x y z
N MET A 1 -7.73 -34.59 -7.07
CA MET A 1 -6.35 -34.02 -7.06
C MET A 1 -6.49 -32.55 -7.39
N GLY A 2 -6.39 -31.68 -6.37
CA GLY A 2 -6.93 -30.32 -6.40
C GLY A 2 -6.26 -29.42 -7.45
N SER A 3 -7.09 -28.78 -8.27
CA SER A 3 -6.68 -27.62 -9.05
C SER A 3 -6.12 -26.58 -8.09
N ARG A 4 -4.79 -26.41 -8.08
CA ARG A 4 -4.17 -25.17 -7.58
C ARG A 4 -4.68 -24.06 -8.48
N GLY A 5 -5.80 -23.44 -8.08
CA GLY A 5 -6.41 -22.35 -8.83
C GLY A 5 -5.33 -21.30 -9.12
N LYS A 6 -5.12 -20.98 -10.40
CA LYS A 6 -4.22 -19.90 -10.80
C LYS A 6 -4.65 -18.64 -10.06
N LEU A 7 -3.75 -18.10 -9.25
CA LEU A 7 -3.93 -16.78 -8.64
C LEU A 7 -4.02 -15.74 -9.75
N ALA A 8 -4.82 -14.69 -9.54
CA ALA A 8 -4.89 -13.59 -10.48
C ALA A 8 -3.48 -13.00 -10.69
N PRO A 9 -3.13 -12.54 -11.89
CA PRO A 9 -1.78 -12.07 -12.21
C PRO A 9 -1.32 -10.87 -11.35
N GLU A 10 -2.27 -10.23 -10.68
CA GLU A 10 -2.03 -9.14 -9.74
C GLU A 10 -1.63 -9.57 -8.33
N VAL A 11 -1.87 -10.82 -7.95
CA VAL A 11 -1.58 -11.31 -6.61
C VAL A 11 -0.07 -11.40 -6.44
N ASN A 12 0.43 -10.72 -5.41
CA ASN A 12 1.84 -10.64 -5.08
C ASN A 12 2.05 -10.91 -3.58
N ARG A 13 3.22 -11.41 -3.21
CA ARG A 13 3.65 -11.57 -1.81
C ARG A 13 3.84 -10.24 -1.10
N ALA A 14 4.09 -9.19 -1.87
CA ALA A 14 4.22 -7.83 -1.37
C ALA A 14 2.87 -7.11 -1.42
N LEU A 15 2.48 -6.53 -0.29
CA LEU A 15 1.33 -5.67 -0.12
C LEU A 15 1.79 -4.23 0.11
N PHE A 16 1.04 -3.30 -0.45
CA PHE A 16 1.13 -1.88 -0.19
C PHE A 16 -0.04 -1.45 0.68
N VAL A 17 0.28 -0.91 1.84
CA VAL A 17 -0.67 -0.47 2.85
C VAL A 17 -0.68 1.06 2.85
N LYS A 18 -1.85 1.66 2.77
CA LYS A 18 -2.07 3.10 2.86
C LYS A 18 -3.05 3.43 3.96
N ASN A 19 -3.12 4.73 4.27
CA ASN A 19 -4.03 5.30 5.26
C ASN A 19 -3.72 4.84 6.69
N LEU A 20 -2.48 4.43 6.95
CA LEU A 20 -2.01 4.16 8.30
C LEU A 20 -2.01 5.45 9.13
N SER A 21 -2.24 5.29 10.42
CA SER A 21 -2.00 6.34 11.40
C SER A 21 -0.53 6.76 11.35
N TYR A 22 -0.27 8.05 11.55
CA TYR A 22 1.09 8.58 11.58
C TYR A 22 1.88 8.18 12.83
N ASN A 23 1.21 7.57 13.81
CA ASN A 23 1.78 7.11 15.07
C ASN A 23 1.93 5.58 15.13
N VAL A 24 1.59 4.86 14.06
CA VAL A 24 1.72 3.40 14.04
C VAL A 24 3.18 2.99 14.20
N THR A 25 3.43 1.99 15.04
CA THR A 25 4.78 1.44 15.21
C THR A 25 5.00 0.21 14.32
N THR A 26 6.27 -0.14 14.10
CA THR A 26 6.60 -1.34 13.31
C THR A 26 6.12 -2.60 14.00
N GLU A 27 6.16 -2.62 15.34
CA GLU A 27 5.70 -3.74 16.17
C GLU A 27 4.20 -3.99 15.99
N GLU A 28 3.39 -2.92 16.02
CA GLU A 28 1.95 -3.03 15.78
C GLU A 28 1.62 -3.56 14.37
N LEU A 29 2.44 -3.21 13.36
CA LEU A 29 2.30 -3.76 12.02
C LEU A 29 2.66 -5.25 11.97
N PHE A 30 3.72 -5.67 12.68
CA PHE A 30 4.05 -7.10 12.80
C PHE A 30 2.94 -7.87 13.51
N ASP A 31 2.35 -7.32 14.58
CA ASP A 31 1.25 -7.94 15.30
C ASP A 31 -0.03 -8.04 14.46
N LEU A 32 -0.34 -7.02 13.65
CA LEU A 32 -1.52 -7.00 12.80
C LEU A 32 -1.39 -7.97 11.61
N PHE A 33 -0.29 -7.86 10.86
CA PHE A 33 -0.08 -8.62 9.63
C PHE A 33 0.45 -10.04 9.91
N GLY A 34 1.13 -10.27 11.03
CA GLY A 34 1.73 -11.56 11.39
C GLY A 34 0.69 -12.64 11.68
N LYS A 35 -0.56 -12.25 11.98
CA LYS A 35 -1.70 -13.17 12.17
C LYS A 35 -2.03 -14.00 10.93
N PHE A 36 -1.61 -13.55 9.75
CA PHE A 36 -1.90 -14.21 8.48
C PHE A 36 -0.80 -15.15 8.02
N GLY A 37 0.43 -14.98 8.52
CA GLY A 37 1.57 -15.79 8.12
C GLY A 37 2.92 -15.14 8.40
N PRO A 38 4.03 -15.86 8.17
CA PRO A 38 5.38 -15.36 8.37
C PRO A 38 5.68 -14.17 7.46
N ILE A 39 6.09 -13.06 8.08
CA ILE A 39 6.47 -11.83 7.40
C ILE A 39 7.98 -11.86 7.13
N ARG A 40 8.33 -11.66 5.86
CA ARG A 40 9.72 -11.49 5.43
C ARG A 40 10.27 -10.11 5.77
N GLN A 41 9.47 -9.07 5.51
CA GLN A 41 9.90 -7.68 5.74
C GLN A 41 8.71 -6.72 5.84
N ILE A 42 8.81 -5.74 6.75
CA ILE A 42 7.95 -4.54 6.76
C ILE A 42 8.83 -3.31 6.53
N ARG A 43 8.40 -2.41 5.64
CA ARG A 43 9.04 -1.09 5.42
C ARG A 43 8.01 0.00 5.54
N GLN A 44 8.15 0.86 6.55
CA GLN A 44 7.30 2.03 6.71
C GLN A 44 7.82 3.22 5.91
N GLY A 45 6.91 4.01 5.36
CA GLY A 45 7.23 5.30 4.76
C GLY A 45 7.50 6.34 5.85
N ILE A 46 8.74 6.84 5.89
CA ILE A 46 9.20 7.81 6.90
C ILE A 46 9.25 9.25 6.38
N ALA A 47 9.25 9.44 5.05
CA ALA A 47 9.31 10.77 4.46
C ALA A 47 7.94 11.44 4.45
N ALA A 48 7.88 12.78 4.40
CA ALA A 48 6.62 13.53 4.44
C ALA A 48 5.61 13.10 3.36
N ASN A 49 6.09 12.71 2.18
CA ASN A 49 5.28 12.24 1.06
C ASN A 49 4.89 10.75 1.13
N THR A 50 5.47 9.98 2.06
CA THR A 50 5.22 8.53 2.22
C THR A 50 4.71 8.16 3.60
N LYS A 51 4.63 9.10 4.53
CA LYS A 51 4.11 8.89 5.87
C LYS A 51 2.67 8.37 5.82
N GLY A 52 2.36 7.38 6.67
CA GLY A 52 1.07 6.69 6.64
C GLY A 52 0.95 5.63 5.53
N THR A 53 2.08 5.22 4.95
CA THR A 53 2.16 4.06 4.05
C THR A 53 3.18 3.03 4.54
N ALA A 54 3.00 1.78 4.16
CA ALA A 54 3.96 0.72 4.43
C ALA A 54 3.95 -0.33 3.32
N PHE A 55 5.07 -1.04 3.17
CA PHE A 55 5.15 -2.28 2.40
C PHE A 55 5.28 -3.45 3.36
N VAL A 56 4.46 -4.47 3.16
CA VAL A 56 4.50 -5.73 3.92
C VAL A 56 4.78 -6.85 2.93
N VAL A 57 5.86 -7.58 3.15
CA VAL A 57 6.27 -8.71 2.29
C VAL A 57 6.13 -9.98 3.09
N TYR A 58 5.28 -10.89 2.63
CA TYR A 58 5.14 -12.23 3.18
C TYR A 58 6.12 -13.21 2.54
N GLU A 59 6.41 -14.31 3.23
CA GLU A 59 7.14 -15.45 2.63
C GLU A 59 6.26 -16.18 1.60
N ASP A 60 4.96 -16.36 1.89
CA ASP A 60 3.98 -17.01 1.00
C ASP A 60 2.97 -16.02 0.40
N VAL A 61 2.51 -16.31 -0.82
CA VAL A 61 1.57 -15.48 -1.58
C VAL A 61 0.12 -15.66 -1.11
N MET A 62 -0.23 -16.83 -0.59
CA MET A 62 -1.54 -17.12 -0.02
C MET A 62 -1.77 -16.35 1.27
N ASP A 63 -0.74 -16.19 2.09
CA ASP A 63 -0.77 -15.38 3.32
C ASP A 63 -1.02 -13.91 2.98
N ALA A 64 -0.29 -13.38 1.98
CA ALA A 64 -0.51 -12.04 1.46
C ALA A 64 -1.93 -11.85 0.92
N LYS A 65 -2.48 -12.86 0.24
CA LYS A 65 -3.88 -12.84 -0.20
C LYS A 65 -4.86 -12.79 0.97
N GLY A 66 -4.68 -13.65 1.97
CA GLY A 66 -5.53 -13.66 3.16
C GLY A 66 -5.51 -12.32 3.89
N ALA A 67 -4.32 -11.73 4.04
CA ALA A 67 -4.14 -10.42 4.64
C ALA A 67 -4.81 -9.32 3.82
N CYS A 68 -4.64 -9.30 2.49
CA CYS A 68 -5.25 -8.31 1.61
C CYS A 68 -6.79 -8.36 1.69
N ASP A 69 -7.38 -9.55 1.59
CA ASP A 69 -8.83 -9.74 1.60
C ASP A 69 -9.48 -9.33 2.94
N LYS A 70 -8.76 -9.49 4.06
CA LYS A 70 -9.28 -9.24 5.41
C LYS A 70 -8.95 -7.87 5.98
N LEU A 71 -7.79 -7.31 5.63
CA LEU A 71 -7.32 -6.03 6.18
C LEU A 71 -7.67 -4.84 5.29
N ASN A 72 -8.02 -5.05 4.02
CA ASN A 72 -8.53 -3.95 3.21
C ASN A 72 -9.89 -3.48 3.74
N GLY A 73 -9.98 -2.21 4.13
CA GLY A 73 -11.15 -1.63 4.80
C GLY A 73 -11.24 -1.96 6.29
N PHE A 74 -10.22 -2.56 6.90
CA PHE A 74 -10.19 -2.82 8.33
C PHE A 74 -9.93 -1.52 9.12
N ASN A 75 -10.68 -1.30 10.20
CA ASN A 75 -10.46 -0.15 11.08
C ASN A 75 -9.30 -0.43 12.04
N PHE A 76 -8.22 0.32 11.88
CA PHE A 76 -7.03 0.25 12.71
C PHE A 76 -6.63 1.66 13.14
N GLN A 77 -6.56 1.89 14.47
CA GLN A 77 -6.29 3.21 15.07
C GLN A 77 -7.19 4.32 14.50
N ASN A 78 -8.52 4.07 14.44
CA ASN A 78 -9.54 4.98 13.92
C ASN A 78 -9.38 5.34 12.43
N ARG A 79 -8.68 4.52 11.66
CA ARG A 79 -8.52 4.70 10.21
C ARG A 79 -8.81 3.39 9.48
N TYR A 80 -9.54 3.49 8.39
CA TYR A 80 -9.80 2.34 7.52
C TYR A 80 -8.61 2.12 6.60
N LEU A 81 -7.92 1.00 6.77
CA LEU A 81 -6.73 0.67 5.99
C LEU A 81 -7.09 0.44 4.52
N VAL A 82 -6.19 0.83 3.63
CA VAL A 82 -6.26 0.46 2.22
C VAL A 82 -5.10 -0.49 1.95
N VAL A 83 -5.40 -1.74 1.64
CA VAL A 83 -4.39 -2.79 1.41
C VAL A 83 -4.51 -3.26 -0.02
N LEU A 84 -3.43 -3.11 -0.77
CA LEU A 84 -3.38 -3.39 -2.21
C LEU A 84 -2.19 -4.30 -2.49
N TYR A 85 -2.26 -5.12 -3.54
CA TYR A 85 -1.07 -5.80 -4.03
C TYR A 85 -0.05 -4.80 -4.57
N HIS A 86 1.23 -5.06 -4.30
CA HIS A 86 2.30 -4.26 -4.85
C HIS A 86 2.44 -4.48 -6.36
N GLN A 87 2.14 -3.44 -7.12
CA GLN A 87 2.20 -3.40 -8.59
C GLN A 87 3.14 -2.27 -9.04
N PRO A 88 4.46 -2.52 -9.16
CA PRO A 88 5.45 -1.47 -9.42
C PRO A 88 5.20 -0.72 -10.73
N GLU A 89 4.79 -1.43 -11.80
CA GLU A 89 4.49 -0.82 -13.10
C GLU A 89 3.32 0.16 -13.03
N LYS A 90 2.22 -0.23 -12.35
CA LYS A 90 1.06 0.66 -12.18
C LYS A 90 1.38 1.84 -11.26
N MET A 91 2.20 1.63 -10.24
CA MET A 91 2.65 2.71 -9.35
C MET A 91 3.54 3.72 -10.09
N ALA A 92 4.48 3.26 -10.93
CA ALA A 92 5.33 4.13 -11.72
C ALA A 92 4.50 4.99 -12.68
N LYS A 93 3.54 4.38 -13.39
CA LYS A 93 2.61 5.11 -14.26
C LYS A 93 1.80 6.14 -13.46
N SER A 94 1.22 5.74 -12.33
CA SER A 94 0.45 6.65 -11.49
C SER A 94 1.28 7.82 -10.96
N GLN A 95 2.58 7.62 -10.69
CA GLN A 95 3.46 8.69 -10.24
C GLN A 95 3.73 9.69 -11.37
N ALA A 96 3.97 9.21 -12.59
CA ALA A 96 4.13 10.06 -13.77
C ALA A 96 2.86 10.89 -14.05
N ASP A 97 1.69 10.24 -14.04
CA ASP A 97 0.39 10.92 -14.24
C ASP A 97 0.14 12.01 -13.18
N LEU A 98 0.52 11.76 -11.92
CA LEU A 98 0.40 12.74 -10.83
C LEU A 98 1.37 13.92 -11.00
N ALA A 99 2.60 13.65 -11.45
CA ALA A 99 3.59 14.70 -11.70
C ALA A 99 3.14 15.64 -12.82
N GLU A 100 2.61 15.10 -13.92
CA GLU A 100 2.07 15.90 -15.03
C GLU A 100 0.86 16.75 -14.58
N ARG A 101 -0.04 16.18 -13.77
CA ARG A 101 -1.17 16.94 -13.20
C ARG A 101 -0.70 18.06 -12.29
N GLN A 102 0.32 17.82 -11.47
CA GLN A 102 0.88 18.82 -10.59
C GLN A 102 1.46 19.99 -11.39
N GLU A 103 2.26 19.70 -12.41
CA GLU A 103 2.84 20.73 -13.30
C GLU A 103 1.76 21.54 -14.03
N ASN A 104 0.73 20.87 -14.55
CA ASN A 104 -0.41 21.54 -15.20
C ASN A 104 -1.16 22.46 -14.23
N LEU A 105 -1.37 22.02 -12.99
CA LEU A 105 -1.98 22.83 -11.92
C LEU A 105 -1.12 24.05 -11.58
N GLU A 106 0.20 23.89 -11.47
CA GLU A 106 1.12 24.99 -11.19
C GLU A 106 1.16 26.00 -12.34
N ARG A 107 1.11 25.54 -13.59
CA ARG A 107 1.00 26.40 -14.77
C ARG A 107 -0.29 27.24 -14.71
N LEU A 108 -1.44 26.59 -14.51
CA LEU A 108 -2.74 27.28 -14.40
C LEU A 108 -2.78 28.26 -13.24
N LYS A 109 -2.24 27.90 -12.07
CA LYS A 109 -2.15 28.80 -10.91
C LYS A 109 -1.34 30.05 -11.24
N ARG A 110 -0.21 29.89 -11.96
CA ARG A 110 0.62 31.02 -12.42
C ARG A 110 -0.09 31.87 -13.46
N GLU A 111 -0.80 31.25 -14.40
CA GLU A 111 -1.57 31.95 -15.44
C GLU A 111 -2.73 32.77 -14.86
N HIS A 112 -3.39 32.25 -13.82
CA HIS A 112 -4.55 32.91 -13.19
C HIS A 112 -4.21 33.74 -11.95
N GLY A 113 -2.92 33.87 -11.59
CA GLY A 113 -2.49 34.67 -10.43
C GLY A 113 -2.98 34.16 -9.08
N ILE A 114 -3.27 32.86 -8.98
CA ILE A 114 -3.79 32.22 -7.76
C ILE A 114 -2.59 31.63 -7.00
N GLN A 115 -2.25 32.25 -5.86
CA GLN A 115 -1.20 31.78 -4.94
C GLN A 115 -1.77 30.76 -3.93
#